data_AF-A0A4U5WUX4-F1
#
_entry.id   AF-A0A4U5WUX4-F1
#
_cell.length_a   1.000
_cell.length_b   1.000
_cell.length_c   1.000
_cell.angle_alpha   90.00
_cell.angle_beta   90.00
_cell.angle_gamma   90.00
#
_symmetry.space_group_name_H-M   'P 1'
#
loop_
_entity.id
_entity.type
_entity.pdbx_description
1 polymer ?
#
loop_
_entity_poly.entity_id
_entity_poly.type
_entity_poly.pdbx_seq_one_letter_code
_entity_poly.pdbx_strand_id
1 'polypeptide(L)'
;MNEQEVTFYTRPDYTGDAHTYAVGANENLHPGELNDRFRSLRVGRKAKVLAWQHANQTGKYREWEVDQRDISDIGGLTRFKVVESTTLPIAVRLQDLTGAPAGRYSLKVSSFDVGDTVVRSGDQEYGLVGVMPEDGPPVTTAIYVRDEHSGAYVAVGALYFTWNSAARSIDVADASNVPENLAYSRDGRNLFTFELTEA
;
A
#
# COMPACT_ATOMS: atom_id res chain seq x y z
N MET A 1 -1.46 2.65 26.96
CA MET A 1 -1.54 2.02 25.64
C MET A 1 -0.58 0.84 25.64
N ASN A 2 -1.06 -0.32 25.20
CA ASN A 2 -0.23 -1.52 25.03
C ASN A 2 0.80 -1.29 23.91
N GLU A 3 1.84 -2.12 23.87
CA GLU A 3 2.87 -2.09 22.83
C GLU A 3 2.35 -2.49 21.45
N GLN A 4 1.24 -3.24 21.38
CA GLN A 4 0.56 -3.67 20.15
C GLN A 4 -0.75 -2.92 19.91
N GLU A 5 -0.87 -1.71 20.46
CA GLU A 5 -2.03 -0.84 20.26
C GLU A 5 -1.59 0.48 19.66
N VAL A 6 -2.54 1.13 19.00
CA VAL A 6 -2.44 2.53 18.57
C VAL A 6 -3.64 3.28 19.10
N THR A 7 -3.44 4.50 19.55
CA THR A 7 -4.52 5.38 20.00
C THR A 7 -4.57 6.60 19.10
N PHE A 8 -5.65 6.75 18.35
CA PHE A 8 -5.96 7.95 17.59
C PHE A 8 -6.70 8.96 18.45
N TYR A 9 -6.47 10.24 18.16
CA TYR A 9 -7.05 11.36 18.87
C TYR A 9 -7.72 12.34 17.88
N THR A 10 -8.86 12.90 18.26
CA THR A 10 -9.63 13.82 17.40
C THR A 10 -9.07 15.24 17.34
N ARG A 11 -8.03 15.56 18.11
CA ARG A 11 -7.29 16.83 18.05
C ARG A 11 -5.76 16.58 18.00
N PRO A 12 -4.98 17.60 17.60
CA PRO A 12 -3.53 17.54 17.68
C PRO A 12 -3.01 17.32 19.10
N ASP A 13 -1.71 17.00 19.19
CA ASP A 13 -0.97 16.84 20.45
C ASP A 13 -1.58 15.81 21.43
N TYR A 14 -2.22 14.78 20.88
CA TYR A 14 -2.82 13.67 21.64
C TYR A 14 -3.97 14.11 22.56
N THR A 15 -4.77 15.07 22.11
CA THR A 15 -5.91 15.64 22.86
C THR A 15 -7.25 15.34 22.19
N GLY A 16 -8.36 15.60 22.89
CA GLY A 16 -9.70 15.26 22.41
C GLY A 16 -10.09 13.81 22.69
N ASP A 17 -11.07 13.32 21.94
CA ASP A 17 -11.57 11.96 22.10
C ASP A 17 -10.53 10.95 21.60
N ALA A 18 -10.35 9.88 22.36
CA ALA A 18 -9.34 8.86 22.12
C ALA A 18 -9.98 7.54 21.68
N HIS A 19 -9.45 6.96 20.60
CA HIS A 19 -9.92 5.70 20.02
C HIS A 19 -8.74 4.75 19.87
N THR A 20 -8.80 3.61 20.57
CA THR A 20 -7.68 2.65 20.61
C THR A 20 -7.99 1.43 19.77
N TYR A 21 -7.02 1.00 18.97
CA TYR A 21 -7.11 -0.14 18.07
C TYR A 21 -5.89 -1.03 18.29
N ALA A 22 -6.09 -2.35 18.30
CA ALA A 22 -5.02 -3.32 18.43
C ALA A 22 -4.45 -3.71 17.05
N VAL A 23 -3.24 -4.27 17.03
CA VAL A 23 -2.71 -5.00 15.86
C VAL A 23 -3.75 -6.00 15.36
N GLY A 24 -3.95 -6.03 14.05
CA GLY A 24 -5.00 -6.79 13.37
C GLY A 24 -6.23 -5.95 12.98
N ALA A 25 -6.39 -4.75 13.54
CA ALA A 25 -7.49 -3.85 13.15
C ALA A 25 -7.36 -3.40 11.68
N ASN A 26 -8.50 -3.36 10.98
CA ASN A 26 -8.61 -2.96 9.57
C ASN A 26 -9.88 -2.12 9.40
N GLU A 27 -9.74 -0.83 9.61
CA GLU A 27 -10.87 0.09 9.77
C GLU A 27 -11.15 0.83 8.46
N ASN A 28 -12.43 0.88 8.08
CA ASN A 28 -12.95 1.80 7.08
C ASN A 28 -13.91 2.76 7.79
N LEU A 29 -13.50 4.02 7.91
CA LEU A 29 -14.24 5.03 8.65
C LEU A 29 -15.38 5.64 7.83
N HIS A 30 -15.46 5.42 6.52
CA HIS A 30 -16.52 5.98 5.68
C HIS A 30 -17.75 5.05 5.58
N PRO A 31 -18.99 5.57 5.66
CA PRO A 31 -19.39 6.97 5.89
C PRO A 31 -19.60 7.32 7.39
N GLY A 32 -18.86 6.66 8.28
CA GLY A 32 -19.00 6.80 9.73
C GLY A 32 -18.55 8.15 10.30
N GLU A 33 -18.96 8.40 11.55
CA GLU A 33 -18.77 9.69 12.23
C GLU A 33 -17.31 10.07 12.48
N LEU A 34 -16.42 9.08 12.52
CA LEU A 34 -14.98 9.23 12.71
C LEU A 34 -14.22 9.54 11.42
N ASN A 35 -14.89 9.49 10.26
CA ASN A 35 -14.28 9.85 8.98
C ASN A 35 -13.66 11.25 9.05
N ASP A 36 -12.38 11.36 8.67
CA ASP A 36 -11.61 12.60 8.68
C ASP A 36 -11.52 13.31 10.05
N ARG A 37 -11.84 12.62 11.17
CA ARG A 37 -11.82 13.22 12.52
C ARG A 37 -10.48 13.14 13.22
N PHE A 38 -9.67 12.13 12.91
CA PHE A 38 -8.38 11.95 13.59
C PHE A 38 -7.36 13.02 13.17
N ARG A 39 -6.58 13.49 14.15
CA ARG A 39 -5.62 14.60 14.01
C ARG A 39 -4.27 14.32 14.65
N SER A 40 -4.17 13.35 15.55
CA SER A 40 -2.89 12.85 16.05
C SER A 40 -3.03 11.37 16.45
N LEU A 41 -1.91 10.67 16.61
CA LEU A 41 -1.93 9.29 17.12
C LEU A 41 -0.69 8.96 17.96
N ARG A 42 -0.87 8.04 18.89
CA ARG A 42 0.23 7.34 19.56
C ARG A 42 0.33 5.91 19.03
N VAL A 43 1.56 5.43 18.87
CA VAL A 43 1.86 4.13 18.28
C VAL A 43 2.64 3.28 19.28
N GLY A 44 2.11 2.12 19.64
CA GLY A 44 2.81 1.16 20.47
C GLY A 44 4.05 0.65 19.76
N ARG A 45 5.14 0.40 20.50
CA ARG A 45 6.45 0.06 19.93
C ARG A 45 6.49 -1.22 19.07
N LYS A 46 5.46 -2.05 19.12
CA LYS A 46 5.30 -3.27 18.30
C LYS A 46 4.20 -3.13 17.25
N ALA A 47 3.54 -1.98 17.16
CA ALA A 47 2.52 -1.69 16.17
C ALA A 47 3.07 -0.75 15.09
N LYS A 48 2.43 -0.79 13.92
CA LYS A 48 2.57 0.17 12.84
C LYS A 48 1.19 0.45 12.25
N VAL A 49 0.94 1.69 11.85
CA VAL A 49 -0.25 2.07 11.10
C VAL A 49 0.08 2.22 9.62
N LEU A 50 -0.70 1.54 8.77
CA LEU A 50 -0.76 1.80 7.32
C LEU A 50 -2.05 2.59 7.07
N ALA A 51 -1.95 3.81 6.57
CA ALA A 51 -3.06 4.75 6.51
C ALA A 51 -3.30 5.30 5.10
N TRP A 52 -4.57 5.43 4.73
CA TRP A 52 -5.00 5.93 3.42
C TRP A 52 -6.00 7.08 3.56
N GLN A 53 -5.88 8.02 2.64
CA GLN A 53 -6.80 9.15 2.55
C GLN A 53 -8.22 8.73 2.15
N HIS A 54 -8.38 7.72 1.29
CA HIS A 54 -9.67 7.30 0.78
C HIS A 54 -10.05 5.86 1.18
N ALA A 55 -11.36 5.60 1.30
CA ALA A 55 -11.93 4.32 1.73
C ALA A 55 -11.52 3.13 0.85
N ASN A 56 -11.27 3.38 -0.43
CA ASN A 56 -10.84 2.37 -1.41
C ASN A 56 -9.30 2.21 -1.48
N GLN A 57 -8.56 2.66 -0.46
CA GLN A 57 -7.10 2.52 -0.37
C GLN A 57 -6.34 3.28 -1.46
N THR A 58 -6.93 4.39 -1.92
CA THR A 58 -6.30 5.31 -2.87
C THR A 58 -6.05 6.68 -2.21
N GLY A 59 -5.51 7.63 -2.98
CA GLY A 59 -5.11 8.94 -2.47
C GLY A 59 -3.80 8.85 -1.69
N LYS A 60 -3.57 9.82 -0.81
CA LYS A 60 -2.33 9.87 -0.02
C LYS A 60 -2.20 8.65 0.89
N TYR A 61 -0.99 8.12 0.96
CA TYR A 61 -0.60 7.01 1.83
C TYR A 61 0.44 7.44 2.87
N ARG A 62 0.33 6.89 4.09
CA ARG A 62 1.31 7.07 5.16
C ARG A 62 1.54 5.79 5.95
N GLU A 63 2.79 5.66 6.42
CA GLU A 63 3.19 4.72 7.47
C GLU A 63 3.52 5.50 8.73
N TRP A 64 2.94 5.08 9.86
CA TRP A 64 3.28 5.65 11.17
C TRP A 64 3.74 4.53 12.10
N GLU A 65 5.03 4.54 12.41
CA GLU A 65 5.71 3.62 13.34
C GLU A 65 5.96 4.25 14.72
N VAL A 66 5.78 5.57 14.81
CA VAL A 66 6.01 6.36 16.02
C VAL A 66 4.90 7.38 16.20
N ASP A 67 4.76 7.88 17.42
CA ASP A 67 3.79 8.91 17.77
C ASP A 67 3.85 10.11 16.81
N GLN A 68 2.67 10.57 16.37
CA GLN A 68 2.51 11.73 15.51
C GLN A 68 1.65 12.77 16.23
N ARG A 69 2.20 13.96 16.48
CA ARG A 69 1.46 15.07 17.11
C ARG A 69 0.44 15.70 16.17
N ASP A 70 0.66 15.58 14.87
CA ASP A 70 -0.23 16.02 13.81
C ASP A 70 -0.14 15.06 12.64
N ILE A 71 -1.30 14.66 12.09
CA ILE A 71 -1.42 13.84 10.86
C ILE A 71 -2.24 14.55 9.78
N SER A 72 -2.37 15.88 9.85
CA SER A 72 -3.11 16.68 8.88
C SER A 72 -2.58 16.55 7.44
N ASP A 73 -1.32 16.16 7.27
CA ASP A 73 -0.66 16.00 5.97
C ASP A 73 -1.27 14.89 5.10
N ILE A 74 -1.90 13.88 5.71
CA ILE A 74 -2.64 12.82 4.98
C ILE A 74 -3.90 13.35 4.29
N GLY A 75 -4.39 14.55 4.64
CA GLY A 75 -5.49 15.21 3.94
C GLY A 75 -6.87 14.59 4.20
N GLY A 76 -7.07 14.00 5.37
CA GLY A 76 -8.30 13.31 5.78
C GLY A 76 -8.13 11.80 5.85
N LEU A 77 -8.03 11.25 7.06
CA LEU A 77 -7.88 9.82 7.26
C LEU A 77 -9.24 9.12 7.14
N THR A 78 -9.36 8.23 6.15
CA THR A 78 -10.59 7.45 5.94
C THR A 78 -10.39 5.95 6.22
N ARG A 79 -9.21 5.40 5.96
CA ARG A 79 -8.96 3.95 6.13
C ARG A 79 -7.58 3.70 6.72
N PHE A 80 -7.47 2.70 7.58
CA PHE A 80 -6.18 2.27 8.09
C PHE A 80 -6.16 0.79 8.48
N LYS A 81 -4.95 0.24 8.53
CA LYS A 81 -4.65 -1.06 9.14
C LYS A 81 -3.64 -0.85 10.26
N VAL A 82 -3.83 -1.56 11.37
CA VAL A 82 -2.85 -1.66 12.45
C VAL A 82 -2.18 -3.01 12.31
N VAL A 83 -0.88 -3.02 12.05
CA VAL A 83 -0.10 -4.23 11.77
C VAL A 83 1.06 -4.35 12.76
N GLU A 84 1.67 -5.53 12.87
CA GLU A 84 2.94 -5.67 13.59
C GLU A 84 3.99 -4.75 12.96
N SER A 85 4.83 -4.14 13.80
CA SER A 85 5.91 -3.22 13.37
C SER A 85 6.85 -3.82 12.31
N THR A 86 6.97 -5.15 12.26
CA THR A 86 7.82 -5.88 11.30
C THR A 86 7.13 -6.17 9.96
N THR A 87 5.82 -5.94 9.85
CA THR A 87 5.06 -6.10 8.60
C THR A 87 5.55 -5.10 7.56
N LEU A 88 5.86 -5.55 6.34
CA LEU A 88 6.20 -4.66 5.23
C LEU A 88 5.02 -4.46 4.28
N PRO A 89 4.71 -3.22 3.87
CA PRO A 89 3.77 -2.97 2.78
C PRO A 89 4.40 -3.34 1.43
N ILE A 90 3.67 -3.96 0.52
CA ILE A 90 4.12 -4.20 -0.86
C ILE A 90 3.75 -2.97 -1.69
N ALA A 91 4.72 -2.17 -2.10
CA ALA A 91 4.46 -0.97 -2.89
C ALA A 91 4.95 -1.14 -4.33
N VAL A 92 4.13 -0.73 -5.29
CA VAL A 92 4.46 -0.82 -6.72
C VAL A 92 4.32 0.52 -7.42
N ARG A 93 5.05 0.69 -8.52
CA ARG A 93 4.81 1.76 -9.50
C ARG A 93 4.86 1.20 -10.91
N LEU A 94 4.22 1.89 -11.84
CA LEU A 94 4.30 1.60 -13.27
C LEU A 94 5.17 2.66 -13.96
N GLN A 95 6.24 2.21 -14.59
CA GLN A 95 7.04 3.01 -15.49
C GLN A 95 6.75 2.59 -16.93
N ASP A 96 6.49 3.57 -17.78
CA ASP A 96 6.28 3.36 -19.21
C ASP A 96 7.57 3.65 -19.97
N LEU A 97 8.05 2.66 -20.72
CA LEU A 97 9.22 2.76 -21.60
C LEU A 97 8.84 2.73 -23.09
N THR A 98 7.55 2.67 -23.43
CA THR A 98 7.04 2.68 -24.81
C THR A 98 7.07 4.09 -25.45
N GLY A 99 7.18 5.13 -24.61
CA GLY A 99 7.21 6.53 -25.04
C GLY A 99 5.84 7.21 -25.07
N ALA A 100 4.79 6.60 -24.50
CA ALA A 100 3.48 7.21 -24.44
C ALA A 100 3.39 8.33 -23.37
N PRO A 101 2.36 9.20 -23.42
CA PRO A 101 2.16 10.22 -22.40
C PRO A 101 1.89 9.62 -21.00
N ALA A 102 2.27 10.35 -19.96
CA ALA A 102 1.95 9.99 -18.58
C ALA A 102 0.44 9.74 -18.40
N GLY A 103 0.09 8.68 -17.70
CA GLY A 103 -1.28 8.23 -17.47
C GLY A 103 -1.90 7.45 -18.63
N ARG A 104 -1.17 7.21 -19.73
CA ARG A 104 -1.66 6.37 -20.84
C ARG A 104 -1.96 4.96 -20.39
N TYR A 105 -1.12 4.40 -19.52
CA TYR A 105 -1.26 3.05 -19.03
C TYR A 105 -1.57 3.04 -17.54
N SER A 106 -2.31 2.04 -17.10
CA SER A 106 -2.51 1.75 -15.69
C SER A 106 -2.10 0.31 -15.38
N LEU A 107 -1.51 0.09 -14.22
CA LEU A 107 -1.27 -1.23 -13.64
C LEU A 107 -2.28 -1.43 -12.52
N LYS A 108 -3.23 -2.33 -12.78
CA LYS A 108 -4.11 -2.86 -11.74
C LYS A 108 -3.43 -4.06 -11.10
N VAL A 109 -3.30 -4.02 -9.78
CA VAL A 109 -2.78 -5.10 -8.97
C VAL A 109 -3.89 -5.59 -8.05
N SER A 110 -4.19 -6.89 -8.14
CA SER A 110 -5.18 -7.55 -7.29
C SER A 110 -4.46 -8.51 -6.35
N SER A 111 -4.30 -8.08 -5.11
CA SER A 111 -3.75 -8.91 -4.04
C SER A 111 -4.88 -9.48 -3.19
N PHE A 112 -4.78 -10.77 -2.88
CA PHE A 112 -5.76 -11.48 -2.05
C PHE A 112 -6.05 -10.78 -0.71
N ASP A 113 -5.05 -10.11 -0.11
CA ASP A 113 -5.14 -9.57 1.27
C ASP A 113 -5.51 -8.08 1.37
N VAL A 114 -5.32 -7.33 0.28
CA VAL A 114 -5.38 -5.86 0.29
C VAL A 114 -6.39 -5.31 -0.71
N GLY A 115 -6.89 -6.15 -1.61
CA GLY A 115 -7.86 -5.79 -2.63
C GLY A 115 -7.19 -5.22 -3.89
N ASP A 116 -7.99 -4.52 -4.68
CA ASP A 116 -7.57 -3.96 -5.96
C ASP A 116 -6.93 -2.58 -5.76
N THR A 117 -5.73 -2.39 -6.31
CA THR A 117 -5.07 -1.08 -6.39
C THR A 117 -4.72 -0.78 -7.84
N VAL A 118 -4.81 0.48 -8.24
CA VAL A 118 -4.45 0.94 -9.58
C VAL A 118 -3.41 2.04 -9.45
N VAL A 119 -2.27 1.86 -10.13
CA VAL A 119 -1.23 2.89 -10.31
C VAL A 119 -1.13 3.25 -11.78
N ARG A 120 -0.80 4.51 -12.11
CA ARG A 120 -0.70 4.98 -13.49
C ARG A 120 0.73 5.19 -13.92
N SER A 121 0.99 5.05 -15.23
CA SER A 121 2.29 5.36 -15.79
C SER A 121 2.66 6.82 -15.55
N GLY A 122 3.86 7.09 -15.06
CA GLY A 122 4.33 8.44 -14.76
C GLY A 122 3.94 8.99 -13.38
N ASP A 123 3.18 8.24 -12.57
CA ASP A 123 3.01 8.55 -11.15
C ASP A 123 4.39 8.54 -10.45
N GLN A 124 4.66 9.57 -9.66
CA GLN A 124 5.93 9.70 -8.94
C GLN A 124 5.96 8.87 -7.65
N GLU A 125 4.79 8.59 -7.08
CA GLU A 125 4.63 7.85 -5.83
C GLU A 125 4.32 6.37 -6.11
N TYR A 126 4.73 5.49 -5.19
CA TYR A 126 4.34 4.08 -5.23
C TYR A 126 2.91 3.91 -4.69
N GLY A 127 2.12 3.05 -5.34
CA GLY A 127 0.85 2.58 -4.81
C GLY A 127 1.03 1.33 -3.96
N LEU A 128 0.36 1.30 -2.80
CA LEU A 128 0.38 0.16 -1.91
C LEU A 128 -0.60 -0.92 -2.38
N VAL A 129 -0.10 -2.10 -2.74
CA VAL A 129 -0.90 -3.19 -3.34
C VAL A 129 -1.06 -4.40 -2.44
N GLY A 130 -0.33 -4.48 -1.33
CA GLY A 130 -0.25 -5.68 -0.51
C GLY A 130 0.37 -5.41 0.86
N VAL A 131 0.26 -6.35 1.79
CA VAL A 131 1.02 -6.32 3.04
C VAL A 131 1.62 -7.70 3.27
N MET A 132 2.80 -7.75 3.84
CA MET A 132 3.51 -8.99 4.11
C MET A 132 4.02 -8.97 5.55
N PRO A 133 3.38 -9.73 6.45
CA PRO A 133 3.92 -9.99 7.79
C PRO A 133 5.29 -10.67 7.69
N GLU A 134 6.14 -10.46 8.70
CA GLU A 134 7.39 -11.21 8.84
C GLU A 134 7.07 -12.71 8.93
N ASP A 135 7.76 -13.50 8.10
CA ASP A 135 7.52 -14.93 7.91
C ASP A 135 6.06 -15.29 7.52
N GLY A 136 5.33 -14.33 6.93
CA GLY A 136 3.99 -14.53 6.40
C GLY A 136 3.96 -15.45 5.17
N PRO A 137 2.77 -15.98 4.81
CA PRO A 137 2.62 -16.81 3.62
C PRO A 137 2.93 -16.01 2.34
N PRO A 138 3.30 -16.69 1.23
CA PRO A 138 3.44 -16.02 -0.05
C PRO A 138 2.15 -15.31 -0.48
N VAL A 139 2.29 -14.13 -1.08
CA VAL A 139 1.16 -13.32 -1.55
C VAL A 139 1.08 -13.43 -3.07
N THR A 140 0.11 -14.22 -3.54
CA THR A 140 -0.25 -14.31 -4.96
C THR A 140 -0.89 -13.01 -5.41
N THR A 141 -0.39 -12.45 -6.50
CA THR A 141 -0.82 -11.15 -6.99
C THR A 141 -1.06 -11.20 -8.49
N ALA A 142 -2.30 -10.96 -8.92
CA ALA A 142 -2.62 -10.80 -10.32
C ALA A 142 -2.32 -9.36 -10.77
N ILE A 143 -1.75 -9.22 -11.96
CA ILE A 143 -1.38 -7.94 -12.56
C ILE A 143 -2.05 -7.77 -13.92
N TYR A 144 -2.57 -6.58 -14.16
CA TYR A 144 -3.20 -6.21 -15.43
C TYR A 144 -2.72 -4.82 -15.83
N VAL A 145 -2.08 -4.71 -16.99
CA VAL A 145 -1.74 -3.43 -17.59
C VAL A 145 -2.77 -3.09 -18.64
N ARG A 146 -3.40 -1.92 -18.50
CA ARG A 146 -4.46 -1.44 -19.39
C ARG A 146 -4.04 -0.15 -20.05
N ASP A 147 -4.30 -0.04 -21.35
CA ASP A 147 -4.32 1.24 -22.05
C ASP A 147 -5.62 1.98 -21.69
N GLU A 148 -5.51 3.09 -20.97
CA GLU A 148 -6.66 3.85 -20.48
C GLU A 148 -7.41 4.61 -21.59
N HIS A 149 -6.81 4.77 -22.77
CA HIS A 149 -7.44 5.43 -23.90
C HIS A 149 -8.26 4.46 -24.75
N SER A 150 -7.67 3.30 -25.11
CA SER A 150 -8.37 2.29 -25.91
C SER A 150 -9.23 1.37 -25.04
N GLY A 151 -8.93 1.27 -23.75
CA GLY A 151 -9.54 0.35 -22.81
C GLY A 151 -9.03 -1.10 -22.92
N ALA A 152 -8.07 -1.38 -23.81
CA ALA A 152 -7.51 -2.71 -24.02
C ALA A 152 -6.50 -3.10 -22.93
N TYR A 153 -6.43 -4.39 -22.61
CA TYR A 153 -5.34 -4.92 -21.79
C TYR A 153 -4.13 -5.21 -22.68
N VAL A 154 -2.99 -4.63 -22.33
CA VAL A 154 -1.72 -4.77 -23.07
C VAL A 154 -0.78 -5.77 -22.41
N ALA A 155 -1.01 -6.07 -21.12
CA ALA A 155 -0.28 -7.12 -20.40
C ALA A 155 -1.17 -7.72 -19.31
N VAL A 156 -1.17 -9.04 -19.16
CA VAL A 156 -1.91 -9.75 -18.10
C VAL A 156 -1.02 -10.87 -17.56
N GLY A 157 -0.91 -10.95 -16.24
CA GLY A 157 -0.05 -11.94 -15.62
C GLY A 157 -0.25 -12.07 -14.12
N ALA A 158 0.71 -12.73 -13.48
CA ALA A 158 0.77 -12.85 -12.04
C ALA A 158 2.21 -12.99 -11.54
N LEU A 159 2.43 -12.62 -10.29
CA LEU A 159 3.65 -12.92 -9.56
C LEU A 159 3.35 -13.27 -8.10
N TYR A 160 4.32 -13.90 -7.46
CA TYR A 160 4.24 -14.32 -6.07
C TYR A 160 5.28 -13.59 -5.24
N PHE A 161 4.83 -12.77 -4.30
CA PHE A 161 5.73 -12.17 -3.32
C PHE A 161 6.00 -13.15 -2.18
N THR A 162 7.21 -13.15 -1.64
CA THR A 162 7.58 -13.95 -0.47
C THR A 162 8.47 -13.16 0.48
N TRP A 163 8.48 -13.57 1.75
CA TRP A 163 9.33 -12.97 2.76
C TRP A 163 10.75 -13.54 2.68
N ASN A 164 11.75 -12.66 2.63
CA ASN A 164 13.16 -13.02 2.78
C ASN A 164 13.60 -12.69 4.20
N SER A 165 13.72 -13.71 5.04
CA SER A 165 14.11 -13.58 6.45
C SER A 165 15.55 -13.09 6.64
N ALA A 166 16.46 -13.43 5.73
CA ALA A 166 17.87 -13.02 5.81
C ALA A 166 18.05 -11.51 5.55
N ALA A 167 17.36 -10.99 4.53
CA ALA A 167 17.43 -9.58 4.15
C ALA A 167 16.37 -8.70 4.84
N ARG A 168 15.39 -9.32 5.54
CA ARG A 168 14.20 -8.66 6.11
C ARG A 168 13.51 -7.80 5.05
N SER A 169 13.24 -8.42 3.91
CA SER A 169 12.69 -7.80 2.71
C SER A 169 11.66 -8.71 2.05
N ILE A 170 10.98 -8.17 1.05
CA ILE A 170 10.08 -8.90 0.16
C ILE A 170 10.85 -9.23 -1.13
N ASP A 171 10.76 -10.49 -1.53
CA ASP A 171 11.29 -11.03 -2.78
C ASP A 171 10.14 -11.45 -3.70
N VAL A 172 10.44 -11.67 -4.98
CA VAL A 172 9.54 -12.34 -5.91
C VAL A 172 9.96 -13.81 -5.99
N ALA A 173 9.12 -14.71 -5.50
CA ALA A 173 9.38 -16.15 -5.46
C ALA A 173 9.23 -16.79 -6.85
N ASP A 174 8.25 -16.32 -7.61
CA ASP A 174 7.96 -16.81 -8.95
C ASP A 174 7.40 -15.67 -9.81
N ALA A 175 8.03 -15.50 -10.97
CA ALA A 175 7.70 -14.51 -11.98
C ALA A 175 7.43 -15.15 -13.36
N SER A 176 7.25 -16.48 -13.43
CA SER A 176 7.05 -17.20 -14.69
C SER A 176 5.77 -16.80 -15.42
N ASN A 177 4.82 -16.18 -14.72
CA ASN A 177 3.56 -15.70 -15.25
C ASN A 177 3.56 -14.18 -15.47
N VAL A 178 4.71 -13.52 -15.36
CA VAL A 178 4.87 -12.11 -15.77
C VAL A 178 5.03 -12.09 -17.30
N PRO A 179 4.23 -11.29 -18.02
CA PRO A 179 4.28 -11.26 -19.47
C PRO A 179 5.58 -10.63 -20.00
N GLU A 180 6.03 -11.07 -21.18
CA GLU A 180 7.35 -10.70 -21.73
C GLU A 180 7.54 -9.19 -21.96
N ASN A 181 6.45 -8.45 -22.21
CA ASN A 181 6.45 -7.00 -22.41
C ASN A 181 6.41 -6.21 -21.09
N LEU A 182 6.52 -6.87 -19.94
CA LEU A 182 6.51 -6.25 -18.62
C LEU A 182 7.71 -6.74 -17.81
N ALA A 183 8.76 -5.93 -17.75
CA ALA A 183 9.88 -6.17 -16.84
C ALA A 183 9.51 -5.71 -15.42
N TYR A 184 10.25 -6.19 -14.42
CA TYR A 184 10.18 -5.64 -13.08
C TYR A 184 11.55 -5.55 -12.42
N SER A 185 11.68 -4.59 -11.51
CA SER A 185 12.86 -4.39 -10.69
C SER A 185 12.44 -4.13 -9.25
N ARG A 186 13.38 -4.38 -8.32
CA ARG A 186 13.19 -4.12 -6.89
C ARG A 186 14.08 -2.95 -6.49
N ASP A 187 13.46 -1.85 -6.12
CA ASP A 187 14.12 -0.58 -5.79
C ASP A 187 14.38 -0.41 -4.29
N GLY A 188 13.86 -1.31 -3.45
CA GLY A 188 14.05 -1.29 -2.00
C GLY A 188 13.62 -2.59 -1.35
N ARG A 189 13.50 -2.60 -0.02
CA ARG A 189 13.09 -3.83 0.71
C ARG A 189 11.69 -4.31 0.36
N ASN A 190 10.84 -3.43 -0.16
CA ASN A 190 9.42 -3.68 -0.38
C ASN A 190 8.83 -2.80 -1.52
N LEU A 191 9.72 -2.24 -2.34
CA LEU A 191 9.38 -1.32 -3.44
C LEU A 191 9.70 -2.02 -4.77
N PHE A 192 8.69 -2.11 -5.65
CA PHE A 192 8.80 -2.79 -6.93
C PHE A 192 8.37 -1.87 -8.08
N THR A 193 9.19 -1.82 -9.13
CA THR A 193 8.89 -1.05 -10.32
C THR A 193 8.57 -2.02 -11.44
N PHE A 194 7.40 -1.87 -12.04
CA PHE A 194 7.02 -2.58 -13.25
C PHE A 194 7.28 -1.66 -14.44
N GLU A 195 8.01 -2.17 -15.44
CA GLU A 195 8.45 -1.44 -16.62
C GLU A 195 7.76 -2.02 -17.85
N LEU A 196 6.83 -1.27 -18.44
CA LEU A 196 6.17 -1.64 -19.68
C LEU A 196 7.08 -1.31 -20.86
N THR A 197 7.54 -2.32 -21.58
CA THR A 197 8.52 -2.15 -22.66
C THR A 197 7.88 -2.12 -24.05
N GLU A 198 6.71 -2.71 -24.20
CA GLU A 198 5.94 -2.78 -25.45
C GLU A 198 4.44 -2.86 -25.13
N ALA A 199 3.58 -2.26 -25.96
CA ALA A 199 2.14 -2.13 -25.73
C ALA A 199 1.31 -2.18 -27.01
#